data_AF-A0A2A6FFV9-F1
#
_entry.id   AF-A0A2A6FFV9-F1
#
_cell.length_a   1.000
_cell.length_b   1.000
_cell.length_c   1.000
_cell.angle_alpha   90.00
_cell.angle_beta   90.00
_cell.angle_gamma   90.00
#
_symmetry.space_group_name_H-M   'P 1'
#
loop_
_entity.id
_entity.type
_entity.pdbx_description
1 polymer ?
#
loop_
_entity_poly.entity_id
_entity_poly.type
_entity_poly.pdbx_seq_one_letter_code
_entity_poly.pdbx_strand_id
1 'polypeptide(L)'
;PPTTPPPTTPPPTDSSPPTTDKVVGTSGADVLKANGAGAHTMTGYGGNDDYYVDHANDKVVEAAGQGQDRVWTSVSYALAAGSSIEVLGTTKDAGTTAINLTGNELAQTIHGNAGNNVINGGGGADKMVGFGGNDDYYVDNTGDRVIESAGQGQDRIWTSVSYALEAGSSIEVLGTTKDNGTTAINLTGNELAQTIHGNDGANVINGGGGADKLRGFGGNDIFVFDSALGKGNVDKIVDFNASQDKIHLENAIFAGLSAGALTAAAFFAGTAAHDSSDHIIYNSSTGALSFDSDGIGGAAQIQFATLSPGLSLTASSFFVT
;
A
#
# COMPACT_ATOMS: atom_id res chain seq x y z
N PRO A 1 -9.56 -80.22 -31.82
CA PRO A 1 -9.84 -79.09 -30.91
C PRO A 1 -8.57 -78.25 -30.70
N PRO A 2 -8.53 -76.97 -31.12
CA PRO A 2 -7.35 -76.14 -30.94
C PRO A 2 -7.28 -75.64 -29.48
N THR A 3 -6.08 -75.73 -28.91
CA THR A 3 -5.75 -75.20 -27.59
C THR A 3 -5.57 -73.68 -27.67
N THR A 4 -6.30 -72.94 -26.83
CA THR A 4 -6.17 -71.47 -26.68
C THR A 4 -4.78 -71.08 -26.19
N PRO A 5 -4.16 -70.00 -26.71
CA PRO A 5 -2.90 -69.49 -26.19
C PRO A 5 -3.10 -68.82 -24.82
N PRO A 6 -2.05 -68.74 -23.97
CA PRO A 6 -2.13 -68.06 -22.69
C PRO A 6 -2.30 -66.54 -22.89
N PRO A 7 -2.94 -65.83 -21.94
CA PRO A 7 -3.10 -64.39 -22.03
C PRO A 7 -1.73 -63.70 -22.00
N THR A 8 -1.45 -62.91 -23.03
CA THR A 8 -0.33 -61.97 -23.03
C THR A 8 -0.64 -60.87 -22.03
N THR A 9 0.18 -60.73 -20.99
CA THR A 9 0.21 -59.52 -20.15
C THR A 9 0.36 -58.28 -21.05
N PRO A 10 -0.47 -57.23 -20.87
CA PRO A 10 -0.28 -55.97 -21.58
C PRO A 10 1.14 -55.45 -21.32
N PRO A 11 1.77 -54.75 -22.28
CA PRO A 11 3.01 -54.04 -21.99
C PRO A 11 2.77 -53.07 -20.82
N PRO A 12 3.77 -52.82 -19.96
CA PRO A 12 3.64 -51.82 -18.91
C PRO A 12 3.17 -50.52 -19.56
N THR A 13 2.03 -50.00 -19.11
CA THR A 13 1.57 -48.67 -19.47
C THR A 13 2.67 -47.71 -19.08
N ASP A 14 3.18 -47.02 -20.09
CA ASP A 14 4.04 -45.85 -20.01
C ASP A 14 3.81 -45.11 -18.69
N SER A 15 4.81 -45.16 -17.82
CA SER A 15 4.84 -44.34 -16.62
C SER A 15 4.66 -42.90 -17.09
N SER A 16 3.60 -42.23 -16.62
CA SER A 16 3.37 -40.82 -16.92
C SER A 16 4.70 -40.05 -16.89
N PRO A 17 4.98 -39.19 -17.89
CA PRO A 17 6.24 -38.46 -17.94
C PRO A 17 6.46 -37.75 -16.60
N PRO A 18 7.72 -37.66 -16.12
CA PRO A 18 8.00 -37.13 -14.79
C PRO A 18 7.29 -35.79 -14.63
N THR A 19 6.47 -35.67 -13.59
CA THR A 19 5.67 -34.46 -13.30
C THR A 19 6.53 -33.26 -12.86
N THR A 20 7.85 -33.37 -13.02
CA THR A 20 8.87 -32.39 -12.69
C THR A 20 10.00 -32.50 -13.71
N ASP A 21 9.94 -31.69 -14.77
CA ASP A 21 11.00 -31.61 -15.77
C ASP A 21 11.99 -30.48 -15.44
N LYS A 22 13.25 -30.61 -15.87
CA LYS A 22 14.29 -29.60 -15.68
C LYS A 22 14.53 -28.85 -16.99
N VAL A 23 14.37 -27.53 -16.97
CA VAL A 23 14.72 -26.65 -18.08
C VAL A 23 16.03 -25.95 -17.71
N VAL A 24 17.07 -26.11 -18.52
CA VAL A 24 18.41 -25.62 -18.17
C VAL A 24 18.98 -24.78 -19.31
N GLY A 25 19.48 -23.59 -18.98
CA GLY A 25 20.14 -22.65 -19.87
C GLY A 25 21.67 -22.84 -19.94
N THR A 26 22.34 -21.79 -20.35
CA THR A 26 23.77 -21.69 -20.63
C THR A 26 24.40 -20.53 -19.83
N SER A 27 25.66 -20.19 -20.04
CA SER A 27 26.25 -19.01 -19.38
C SER A 27 25.97 -17.68 -20.13
N GLY A 28 25.02 -17.67 -21.05
CA GLY A 28 24.62 -16.52 -21.84
C GLY A 28 23.15 -16.20 -21.62
N ALA A 29 22.65 -15.14 -22.24
CA ALA A 29 21.23 -14.79 -22.13
C ALA A 29 20.34 -15.85 -22.79
N ASP A 30 19.47 -16.46 -22.00
CA ASP A 30 18.58 -17.55 -22.38
C ASP A 30 17.10 -17.19 -22.21
N VAL A 31 16.25 -17.89 -22.97
CA VAL A 31 14.79 -17.84 -22.81
C VAL A 31 14.32 -19.23 -22.42
N LEU A 32 14.00 -19.41 -21.14
CA LEU A 32 13.57 -20.68 -20.58
C LEU A 32 12.04 -20.67 -20.45
N LYS A 33 11.39 -21.68 -21.03
CA LYS A 33 9.92 -21.80 -21.00
C LYS A 33 9.55 -23.17 -20.44
N ALA A 34 8.60 -23.20 -19.52
CA ALA A 34 7.90 -24.43 -19.14
C ALA A 34 7.32 -25.10 -20.40
N ASN A 35 7.50 -26.42 -20.54
CA ASN A 35 7.13 -27.18 -21.73
C ASN A 35 6.14 -28.29 -21.37
N GLY A 36 4.86 -27.94 -21.33
CA GLY A 36 3.77 -28.90 -21.14
C GLY A 36 3.10 -28.77 -19.77
N ALA A 37 2.16 -29.66 -19.48
CA ALA A 37 1.44 -29.63 -18.21
C ALA A 37 2.30 -30.23 -17.09
N GLY A 38 2.65 -29.44 -16.09
CA GLY A 38 3.38 -29.93 -14.92
C GLY A 38 4.20 -28.83 -14.24
N ALA A 39 4.80 -29.16 -13.10
CA ALA A 39 5.78 -28.28 -12.48
C ALA A 39 7.14 -28.47 -13.16
N HIS A 40 7.93 -27.41 -13.27
CA HIS A 40 9.27 -27.43 -13.87
C HIS A 40 10.28 -26.79 -12.93
N THR A 41 11.53 -27.20 -12.99
CA THR A 41 12.64 -26.44 -12.38
C THR A 41 13.47 -25.83 -13.49
N MET A 42 13.57 -24.50 -13.50
CA MET A 42 14.30 -23.72 -14.50
C MET A 42 15.57 -23.13 -13.88
N THR A 43 16.70 -23.28 -14.58
CA THR A 43 18.01 -22.76 -14.14
C THR A 43 18.73 -22.20 -15.36
N GLY A 44 19.01 -20.90 -15.40
CA GLY A 44 19.69 -20.26 -16.53
C GLY A 44 21.20 -20.34 -16.41
N TYR A 45 21.75 -20.16 -15.21
CA TYR A 45 23.18 -19.92 -14.94
C TYR A 45 23.56 -18.46 -15.21
N GLY A 46 24.72 -18.16 -15.80
CA GLY A 46 25.11 -16.78 -16.05
C GLY A 46 24.41 -16.21 -17.27
N GLY A 47 24.33 -14.88 -17.39
CA GLY A 47 23.58 -14.24 -18.46
C GLY A 47 22.38 -13.48 -17.91
N ASN A 48 21.67 -12.77 -18.78
CA ASN A 48 20.42 -12.11 -18.41
C ASN A 48 19.28 -12.93 -19.01
N ASP A 49 18.56 -13.66 -18.18
CA ASP A 49 17.65 -14.71 -18.61
C ASP A 49 16.18 -14.32 -18.45
N ASP A 50 15.34 -14.87 -19.32
CA ASP A 50 13.89 -14.77 -19.26
C ASP A 50 13.26 -16.14 -18.96
N TYR A 51 12.65 -16.28 -17.78
CA TYR A 51 11.91 -17.45 -17.34
C TYR A 51 10.43 -17.27 -17.58
N TYR A 52 9.78 -18.20 -18.29
CA TYR A 52 8.33 -18.20 -18.48
C TYR A 52 7.69 -19.33 -17.68
N VAL A 53 6.93 -18.95 -16.66
CA VAL A 53 6.23 -19.83 -15.72
C VAL A 53 4.75 -19.93 -16.08
N ASP A 54 4.24 -21.16 -16.18
CA ASP A 54 2.82 -21.42 -16.48
C ASP A 54 2.13 -22.30 -15.42
N HIS A 55 2.88 -22.79 -14.43
CA HIS A 55 2.36 -23.59 -13.34
C HIS A 55 2.82 -23.06 -11.97
N ALA A 56 1.91 -22.99 -10.99
CA ALA A 56 2.18 -22.39 -9.66
C ALA A 56 3.28 -23.12 -8.85
N ASN A 57 3.68 -24.32 -9.29
CA ASN A 57 4.73 -25.11 -8.66
C ASN A 57 6.04 -25.12 -9.47
N ASP A 58 6.13 -24.35 -10.55
CA ASP A 58 7.39 -24.13 -11.24
C ASP A 58 8.40 -23.46 -10.29
N LYS A 59 9.69 -23.73 -10.47
CA LYS A 59 10.75 -23.19 -9.63
C LYS A 59 11.81 -22.57 -10.51
N VAL A 60 12.07 -21.29 -10.33
CA VAL A 60 13.20 -20.60 -10.93
C VAL A 60 14.35 -20.55 -9.93
N VAL A 61 15.50 -21.07 -10.32
CA VAL A 61 16.72 -21.16 -9.50
C VAL A 61 17.78 -20.31 -10.15
N GLU A 62 18.08 -19.17 -9.54
CA GLU A 62 19.10 -18.22 -10.00
C GLU A 62 20.03 -17.82 -8.85
N ALA A 63 21.34 -17.87 -9.07
CA ALA A 63 22.33 -17.56 -8.05
C ALA A 63 22.85 -16.13 -8.17
N ALA A 64 23.34 -15.58 -7.06
CA ALA A 64 23.81 -14.21 -7.02
C ALA A 64 24.98 -13.94 -7.99
N GLY A 65 24.92 -12.79 -8.67
CA GLY A 65 25.98 -12.32 -9.57
C GLY A 65 25.99 -13.01 -10.93
N GLN A 66 24.89 -13.65 -11.31
CA GLN A 66 24.76 -14.36 -12.58
C GLN A 66 24.19 -13.50 -13.72
N GLY A 67 23.46 -12.43 -13.42
CA GLY A 67 23.11 -11.40 -14.40
C GLY A 67 21.98 -10.51 -13.89
N GLN A 68 21.10 -10.10 -14.81
CA GLN A 68 19.81 -9.48 -14.50
C GLN A 68 18.70 -10.30 -15.15
N ASP A 69 17.91 -10.93 -14.29
CA ASP A 69 17.06 -12.05 -14.63
C ASP A 69 15.59 -11.72 -14.37
N ARG A 70 14.70 -12.29 -15.19
CA ARG A 70 13.29 -11.91 -15.24
C ARG A 70 12.40 -13.13 -15.26
N VAL A 71 11.40 -13.14 -14.38
CA VAL A 71 10.33 -14.14 -14.37
C VAL A 71 9.06 -13.54 -14.93
N TRP A 72 8.53 -14.15 -15.98
CA TRP A 72 7.25 -13.83 -16.60
C TRP A 72 6.25 -14.95 -16.34
N THR A 73 5.17 -14.66 -15.62
CA THR A 73 4.19 -15.67 -15.23
C THR A 73 2.81 -15.46 -15.87
N SER A 74 2.10 -16.55 -16.19
CA SER A 74 0.68 -16.52 -16.54
C SER A 74 -0.24 -17.00 -15.41
N VAL A 75 0.33 -17.32 -14.25
CA VAL A 75 -0.36 -17.81 -13.04
C VAL A 75 0.10 -17.05 -11.81
N SER A 76 -0.59 -17.21 -10.69
CA SER A 76 -0.08 -16.73 -9.40
C SER A 76 1.25 -17.39 -9.07
N TYR A 77 2.24 -16.59 -8.69
CA TYR A 77 3.63 -17.03 -8.53
C TYR A 77 4.34 -16.32 -7.39
N ALA A 78 5.19 -17.05 -6.68
CA ALA A 78 6.07 -16.53 -5.64
C ALA A 78 7.51 -16.88 -5.98
N LEU A 79 8.42 -15.90 -5.91
CA LEU A 79 9.85 -16.16 -6.05
C LEU A 79 10.34 -17.02 -4.88
N ALA A 80 11.25 -17.94 -5.18
CA ALA A 80 11.90 -18.71 -4.13
C ALA A 80 12.87 -17.81 -3.35
N ALA A 81 12.97 -18.03 -2.04
CA ALA A 81 13.98 -17.39 -1.22
C ALA A 81 15.39 -17.73 -1.74
N GLY A 82 16.27 -16.74 -1.79
CA GLY A 82 17.63 -16.82 -2.28
C GLY A 82 17.77 -16.73 -3.80
N SER A 83 16.69 -16.80 -4.58
CA SER A 83 16.76 -16.66 -6.04
C SER A 83 17.03 -15.21 -6.41
N SER A 84 18.13 -14.97 -7.15
CA SER A 84 18.55 -13.63 -7.59
C SER A 84 17.79 -13.21 -8.84
N ILE A 85 16.51 -12.86 -8.69
CA ILE A 85 15.64 -12.36 -9.75
C ILE A 85 15.35 -10.88 -9.51
N GLU A 86 15.58 -10.04 -10.52
CA GLU A 86 15.35 -8.59 -10.46
C GLU A 86 13.95 -8.18 -10.91
N VAL A 87 13.30 -8.96 -11.80
CA VAL A 87 11.96 -8.64 -12.30
C VAL A 87 11.02 -9.84 -12.16
N LEU A 88 9.87 -9.61 -11.54
CA LEU A 88 8.73 -10.52 -11.56
C LEU A 88 7.56 -9.84 -12.27
N GLY A 89 7.12 -10.37 -13.40
CA GLY A 89 6.06 -9.75 -14.19
C GLY A 89 5.03 -10.74 -14.69
N THR A 90 3.83 -10.27 -15.03
CA THR A 90 2.91 -11.09 -15.82
C THR A 90 3.33 -11.11 -17.29
N THR A 91 2.99 -12.19 -18.00
CA THR A 91 3.25 -12.32 -19.44
C THR A 91 2.45 -11.34 -20.31
N LYS A 92 1.46 -10.64 -19.76
CA LYS A 92 0.54 -9.79 -20.52
C LYS A 92 -0.08 -8.70 -19.64
N ASP A 93 0.45 -7.48 -19.75
CA ASP A 93 -0.02 -6.29 -19.02
C ASP A 93 -1.53 -6.03 -19.21
N ALA A 94 -2.07 -6.23 -20.42
CA ALA A 94 -3.51 -6.06 -20.70
C ALA A 94 -4.36 -7.30 -20.33
N GLY A 95 -3.78 -8.31 -19.68
CA GLY A 95 -4.52 -9.44 -19.14
C GLY A 95 -5.42 -8.99 -17.98
N THR A 96 -6.61 -9.58 -17.84
CA THR A 96 -7.57 -9.18 -16.79
C THR A 96 -7.81 -10.28 -15.75
N THR A 97 -7.04 -11.37 -15.84
CA THR A 97 -7.08 -12.45 -14.85
C THR A 97 -6.31 -12.00 -13.62
N ALA A 98 -6.99 -12.02 -12.47
CA ALA A 98 -6.38 -11.81 -11.17
C ALA A 98 -5.18 -12.75 -10.96
N ILE A 99 -4.02 -12.18 -10.66
CA ILE A 99 -2.78 -12.91 -10.39
C ILE A 99 -2.18 -12.40 -9.09
N ASN A 100 -1.75 -13.33 -8.22
CA ASN A 100 -0.98 -12.99 -7.04
C ASN A 100 0.51 -13.11 -7.37
N LEU A 101 1.26 -12.03 -7.16
CA LEU A 101 2.71 -11.97 -7.33
C LEU A 101 3.36 -11.75 -5.96
N THR A 102 4.34 -12.56 -5.63
CA THR A 102 5.12 -12.41 -4.40
C THR A 102 6.60 -12.42 -4.74
N GLY A 103 7.31 -11.34 -4.40
CA GLY A 103 8.76 -11.27 -4.49
C GLY A 103 9.46 -12.10 -3.40
N ASN A 104 10.72 -11.80 -3.12
CA ASN A 104 11.49 -12.49 -2.08
C ASN A 104 12.25 -11.49 -1.21
N GLU A 105 13.34 -11.88 -0.57
CA GLU A 105 14.09 -10.99 0.33
C GLU A 105 14.99 -9.94 -0.36
N LEU A 106 15.10 -9.99 -1.69
CA LEU A 106 15.89 -9.06 -2.50
C LEU A 106 15.00 -7.96 -3.08
N ALA A 107 15.60 -6.91 -3.64
CA ALA A 107 14.84 -5.86 -4.31
C ALA A 107 14.37 -6.34 -5.70
N GLN A 108 13.07 -6.29 -5.95
CA GLN A 108 12.42 -6.58 -7.21
C GLN A 108 11.74 -5.37 -7.83
N THR A 109 11.58 -5.43 -9.15
CA THR A 109 10.52 -4.72 -9.86
C THR A 109 9.40 -5.71 -10.18
N ILE A 110 8.20 -5.49 -9.64
CA ILE A 110 7.06 -6.38 -9.76
C ILE A 110 5.95 -5.75 -10.59
N HIS A 111 5.57 -6.39 -11.70
CA HIS A 111 4.57 -5.90 -12.66
C HIS A 111 3.38 -6.86 -12.75
N GLY A 112 2.20 -6.38 -12.36
CA GLY A 112 0.91 -7.05 -12.49
C GLY A 112 0.37 -7.11 -13.92
N ASN A 113 -0.95 -7.12 -14.02
CA ASN A 113 -1.73 -6.98 -15.24
C ASN A 113 -3.02 -6.19 -14.94
N ALA A 114 -3.79 -5.85 -15.97
CA ALA A 114 -5.05 -5.12 -15.88
C ALA A 114 -6.22 -5.85 -15.15
N GLY A 115 -5.96 -6.89 -14.37
CA GLY A 115 -6.92 -7.58 -13.50
C GLY A 115 -6.63 -7.30 -12.04
N ASN A 116 -7.56 -7.64 -11.14
CA ASN A 116 -7.38 -7.38 -9.71
C ASN A 116 -6.29 -8.28 -9.11
N ASN A 117 -5.09 -7.74 -8.96
CA ASN A 117 -3.89 -8.45 -8.53
C ASN A 117 -3.66 -8.31 -7.02
N VAL A 118 -2.92 -9.26 -6.46
CA VAL A 118 -2.29 -9.11 -5.15
C VAL A 118 -0.80 -9.08 -5.37
N ILE A 119 -0.16 -7.98 -5.02
CA ILE A 119 1.27 -7.77 -5.23
C ILE A 119 1.94 -7.61 -3.87
N ASN A 120 2.77 -8.57 -3.50
CA ASN A 120 3.56 -8.52 -2.28
C ASN A 120 5.04 -8.43 -2.64
N GLY A 121 5.68 -7.32 -2.26
CA GLY A 121 7.11 -7.10 -2.47
C GLY A 121 7.96 -8.24 -1.88
N GLY A 122 7.59 -8.69 -0.68
CA GLY A 122 8.53 -9.41 0.15
C GLY A 122 9.48 -8.43 0.80
N GLY A 123 10.70 -8.88 1.13
CA GLY A 123 11.74 -7.99 1.64
C GLY A 123 12.36 -7.15 0.53
N GLY A 124 13.57 -6.61 0.74
CA GLY A 124 14.19 -5.74 -0.26
C GLY A 124 13.49 -4.39 -0.35
N ALA A 125 13.85 -3.57 -1.34
CA ALA A 125 13.21 -2.27 -1.59
C ALA A 125 12.61 -2.32 -2.99
N ASP A 126 11.31 -2.59 -3.06
CA ASP A 126 10.65 -3.01 -4.29
C ASP A 126 10.01 -1.87 -5.06
N LYS A 127 9.83 -2.08 -6.36
CA LYS A 127 8.96 -1.26 -7.19
C LYS A 127 7.77 -2.10 -7.66
N MET A 128 6.56 -1.73 -7.27
CA MET A 128 5.33 -2.46 -7.59
C MET A 128 4.40 -1.64 -8.48
N VAL A 129 3.92 -2.26 -9.56
CA VAL A 129 2.97 -1.68 -10.53
C VAL A 129 1.92 -2.72 -10.87
N GLY A 130 0.63 -2.43 -10.71
CA GLY A 130 -0.45 -3.37 -10.99
C GLY A 130 -1.05 -3.20 -12.38
N PHE A 131 -1.04 -1.97 -12.91
CA PHE A 131 -1.76 -1.55 -14.11
C PHE A 131 -3.26 -1.37 -13.83
N GLY A 132 -4.15 -1.88 -14.68
CA GLY A 132 -5.59 -1.73 -14.44
C GLY A 132 -6.13 -2.72 -13.42
N GLY A 133 -7.38 -2.55 -13.00
CA GLY A 133 -8.00 -3.44 -12.00
C GLY A 133 -7.85 -2.87 -10.60
N ASN A 134 -8.47 -3.51 -9.62
CA ASN A 134 -8.40 -3.09 -8.22
C ASN A 134 -7.38 -3.95 -7.49
N ASP A 135 -6.20 -3.41 -7.23
CA ASP A 135 -5.06 -4.15 -6.73
C ASP A 135 -4.86 -4.00 -5.21
N ASP A 136 -4.32 -5.04 -4.59
CA ASP A 136 -3.83 -5.02 -3.21
C ASP A 136 -2.30 -5.12 -3.20
N TYR A 137 -1.63 -4.09 -2.69
CA TYR A 137 -0.19 -4.05 -2.50
C TYR A 137 0.18 -4.31 -1.04
N TYR A 138 1.21 -5.12 -0.81
CA TYR A 138 1.79 -5.34 0.51
C TYR A 138 3.18 -4.75 0.57
N VAL A 139 3.37 -3.84 1.51
CA VAL A 139 4.61 -3.09 1.75
C VAL A 139 5.19 -3.51 3.09
N ASP A 140 6.44 -3.96 3.10
CA ASP A 140 7.16 -4.32 4.33
C ASP A 140 8.51 -3.63 4.49
N ASN A 141 8.95 -2.89 3.47
CA ASN A 141 10.15 -2.07 3.52
C ASN A 141 9.84 -0.60 3.24
N THR A 142 10.50 0.29 3.99
CA THR A 142 10.37 1.74 3.78
C THR A 142 10.92 2.21 2.43
N GLY A 143 11.69 1.37 1.74
CA GLY A 143 12.19 1.60 0.39
C GLY A 143 11.27 1.11 -0.72
N ASP A 144 10.16 0.43 -0.38
CA ASP A 144 9.16 0.01 -1.36
C ASP A 144 8.48 1.21 -1.99
N ARG A 145 8.07 1.04 -3.25
CA ARG A 145 7.42 2.08 -4.05
C ARG A 145 6.30 1.46 -4.85
N VAL A 146 5.07 1.90 -4.58
CA VAL A 146 3.89 1.55 -5.36
C VAL A 146 3.59 2.67 -6.34
N ILE A 147 3.40 2.34 -7.62
CA ILE A 147 3.11 3.32 -8.66
C ILE A 147 1.83 2.93 -9.39
N GLU A 148 0.79 3.73 -9.19
CA GLU A 148 -0.51 3.57 -9.85
C GLU A 148 -0.94 4.85 -10.57
N SER A 149 -1.55 4.72 -11.75
CA SER A 149 -1.99 5.89 -12.54
C SER A 149 -3.49 6.12 -12.40
N ALA A 150 -3.89 7.38 -12.59
CA ALA A 150 -5.30 7.77 -12.47
C ALA A 150 -6.21 6.98 -13.44
N GLY A 151 -7.33 6.50 -12.91
CA GLY A 151 -8.36 5.80 -13.69
C GLY A 151 -8.03 4.33 -13.98
N GLN A 152 -7.04 3.76 -13.30
CA GLN A 152 -6.69 2.35 -13.46
C GLN A 152 -7.44 1.40 -12.50
N GLY A 153 -7.99 1.90 -11.38
CA GLY A 153 -8.68 1.03 -10.44
C GLY A 153 -9.16 1.71 -9.17
N GLN A 154 -9.35 0.87 -8.15
CA GLN A 154 -9.42 1.25 -6.74
C GLN A 154 -8.42 0.41 -5.98
N ASP A 155 -7.28 1.01 -5.69
CA ASP A 155 -6.05 0.36 -5.30
C ASP A 155 -5.75 0.60 -3.82
N ARG A 156 -5.16 -0.42 -3.19
CA ARG A 156 -5.02 -0.47 -1.73
C ARG A 156 -3.62 -0.87 -1.36
N ILE A 157 -3.00 -0.12 -0.45
CA ILE A 157 -1.72 -0.46 0.16
C ILE A 157 -1.96 -0.94 1.59
N TRP A 158 -1.40 -2.10 1.91
CA TRP A 158 -1.33 -2.66 3.26
C TRP A 158 0.11 -2.71 3.71
N THR A 159 0.48 -1.84 4.65
CA THR A 159 1.86 -1.71 5.13
C THR A 159 2.07 -2.32 6.51
N SER A 160 3.27 -2.86 6.75
CA SER A 160 3.76 -3.25 8.09
C SER A 160 4.82 -2.30 8.65
N VAL A 161 5.18 -1.27 7.91
CA VAL A 161 6.13 -0.21 8.27
C VAL A 161 5.51 1.18 8.07
N SER A 162 6.12 2.22 8.66
CA SER A 162 5.74 3.59 8.33
C SER A 162 5.92 3.85 6.84
N TYR A 163 4.92 4.44 6.20
CA TYR A 163 4.88 4.57 4.75
C TYR A 163 4.23 5.88 4.29
N ALA A 164 4.76 6.43 3.21
CA ALA A 164 4.26 7.63 2.56
C ALA A 164 3.97 7.34 1.10
N LEU A 165 2.79 7.78 0.62
CA LEU A 165 2.46 7.66 -0.80
C LEU A 165 3.34 8.59 -1.64
N GLU A 166 3.74 8.12 -2.82
CA GLU A 166 4.39 8.99 -3.80
C GLU A 166 3.39 10.01 -4.35
N ALA A 167 3.87 11.23 -4.61
CA ALA A 167 3.09 12.23 -5.31
C ALA A 167 2.67 11.72 -6.69
N GLY A 168 1.41 11.93 -7.06
CA GLY A 168 0.82 11.47 -8.32
C GLY A 168 0.34 10.02 -8.32
N SER A 169 0.70 9.20 -7.33
CA SER A 169 0.25 7.81 -7.26
C SER A 169 -1.23 7.75 -6.89
N SER A 170 -2.04 7.13 -7.73
CA SER A 170 -3.50 7.05 -7.57
C SER A 170 -3.90 5.86 -6.69
N ILE A 171 -3.66 5.99 -5.38
CA ILE A 171 -4.03 5.00 -4.37
C ILE A 171 -5.21 5.53 -3.55
N GLU A 172 -6.28 4.74 -3.44
CA GLU A 172 -7.49 5.12 -2.71
C GLU A 172 -7.43 4.76 -1.22
N VAL A 173 -6.72 3.69 -0.85
CA VAL A 173 -6.60 3.24 0.54
C VAL A 173 -5.16 2.99 0.94
N LEU A 174 -4.74 3.61 2.04
CA LEU A 174 -3.49 3.30 2.75
C LEU A 174 -3.83 2.77 4.14
N GLY A 175 -3.54 1.50 4.41
CA GLY A 175 -3.85 0.86 5.69
C GLY A 175 -2.68 0.08 6.26
N THR A 176 -2.71 -0.20 7.56
CA THR A 176 -1.80 -1.19 8.14
C THR A 176 -2.28 -2.61 7.86
N THR A 177 -1.36 -3.58 7.83
CA THR A 177 -1.70 -5.00 7.67
C THR A 177 -2.46 -5.61 8.85
N LYS A 178 -2.50 -4.92 10.00
CA LYS A 178 -3.08 -5.41 11.26
C LYS A 178 -3.65 -4.26 12.08
N ASP A 179 -4.96 -4.06 11.99
CA ASP A 179 -5.69 -3.04 12.76
C ASP A 179 -5.43 -3.14 14.28
N ASN A 180 -5.30 -4.36 14.83
CA ASN A 180 -5.04 -4.58 16.26
C ASN A 180 -3.55 -4.61 16.65
N GLY A 181 -2.66 -4.26 15.73
CA GLY A 181 -1.23 -4.15 16.00
C GLY A 181 -0.95 -2.93 16.87
N THR A 182 -0.08 -3.06 17.87
CA THR A 182 0.24 -1.95 18.80
C THR A 182 1.57 -1.24 18.51
N THR A 183 2.28 -1.68 17.46
CA THR A 183 3.49 -1.00 16.98
C THR A 183 3.07 0.27 16.25
N ALA A 184 3.63 1.41 16.67
CA ALA A 184 3.45 2.68 16.00
C ALA A 184 3.91 2.60 14.53
N ILE A 185 2.99 2.88 13.62
CA ILE A 185 3.20 2.95 12.17
C ILE A 185 2.67 4.30 11.69
N ASN A 186 3.53 5.13 11.10
CA ASN A 186 3.13 6.44 10.60
C ASN A 186 2.69 6.32 9.14
N LEU A 187 1.59 6.97 8.79
CA LEU A 187 0.99 6.90 7.47
C LEU A 187 0.85 8.31 6.90
N THR A 188 1.34 8.52 5.68
CA THR A 188 1.25 9.79 4.97
C THR A 188 0.63 9.56 3.60
N GLY A 189 -0.50 10.23 3.33
CA GLY A 189 -1.13 10.25 2.02
C GLY A 189 -0.37 11.14 1.02
N ASN A 190 -1.05 11.59 -0.04
CA ASN A 190 -0.48 12.49 -1.03
C ASN A 190 -1.46 13.62 -1.39
N GLU A 191 -1.41 14.18 -2.59
CA GLU A 191 -2.28 15.29 -2.99
C GLU A 191 -3.71 14.89 -3.38
N LEU A 192 -4.00 13.59 -3.46
CA LEU A 192 -5.30 13.02 -3.82
C LEU A 192 -6.12 12.70 -2.55
N ALA A 193 -7.39 12.33 -2.71
CA ALA A 193 -8.22 11.93 -1.58
C ALA A 193 -7.98 10.44 -1.23
N GLN A 194 -7.56 10.17 0.00
CA GLN A 194 -7.33 8.84 0.55
C GLN A 194 -8.32 8.45 1.65
N THR A 195 -8.46 7.13 1.84
CA THR A 195 -8.87 6.56 3.12
C THR A 195 -7.64 5.98 3.82
N ILE A 196 -7.28 6.51 4.99
CA ILE A 196 -6.08 6.12 5.74
C ILE A 196 -6.48 5.44 7.05
N HIS A 197 -5.96 4.23 7.27
CA HIS A 197 -6.24 3.40 8.44
C HIS A 197 -4.95 3.04 9.20
N GLY A 198 -4.80 3.53 10.43
CA GLY A 198 -3.73 3.18 11.36
C GLY A 198 -3.86 1.77 11.95
N ASN A 199 -3.47 1.63 13.22
CA ASN A 199 -3.64 0.43 14.04
C ASN A 199 -3.78 0.81 15.52
N ASP A 200 -3.92 -0.15 16.42
CA ASP A 200 -3.99 0.10 17.88
C ASP A 200 -2.71 0.70 18.51
N GLY A 201 -1.65 0.96 17.71
CA GLY A 201 -0.44 1.66 18.12
C GLY A 201 -0.62 3.18 18.13
N ALA A 202 0.38 3.91 18.63
CA ALA A 202 0.36 5.38 18.57
C ALA A 202 0.83 5.84 17.18
N ASN A 203 -0.09 6.09 16.26
CA ASN A 203 0.20 6.45 14.87
C ASN A 203 0.33 7.97 14.68
N VAL A 204 1.18 8.38 13.74
CA VAL A 204 1.09 9.71 13.12
C VAL A 204 0.45 9.55 11.75
N ILE A 205 -0.70 10.18 11.54
CA ILE A 205 -1.50 10.08 10.32
C ILE A 205 -1.57 11.48 9.68
N ASN A 206 -1.03 11.60 8.47
CA ASN A 206 -1.13 12.79 7.65
C ASN A 206 -1.90 12.45 6.36
N GLY A 207 -3.02 13.13 6.12
CA GLY A 207 -3.79 12.99 4.89
C GLY A 207 -3.05 13.53 3.66
N GLY A 208 -2.36 14.66 3.83
CA GLY A 208 -1.77 15.40 2.73
C GLY A 208 -2.76 16.42 2.17
N GLY A 209 -2.93 16.46 0.85
CA GLY A 209 -3.99 17.24 0.22
C GLY A 209 -5.25 16.38 0.02
N GLY A 210 -6.24 16.88 -0.71
CA GLY A 210 -7.47 16.12 -0.95
C GLY A 210 -8.36 16.03 0.28
N ALA A 211 -9.54 15.42 0.16
CA ALA A 211 -10.48 15.31 1.26
C ALA A 211 -10.46 13.89 1.82
N ASP A 212 -9.75 13.69 2.92
CA ASP A 212 -9.39 12.35 3.39
C ASP A 212 -10.35 11.78 4.42
N LYS A 213 -10.30 10.45 4.60
CA LYS A 213 -10.91 9.76 5.73
C LYS A 213 -9.82 9.12 6.56
N LEU A 214 -9.61 9.64 7.76
CA LEU A 214 -8.53 9.25 8.65
C LEU A 214 -9.09 8.44 9.82
N ARG A 215 -8.47 7.29 10.10
CA ARG A 215 -8.81 6.43 11.25
C ARG A 215 -7.55 6.03 12.00
N GLY A 216 -7.52 6.30 13.29
CA GLY A 216 -6.44 5.89 14.19
C GLY A 216 -6.55 4.44 14.67
N PHE A 217 -7.74 4.05 15.10
CA PHE A 217 -8.08 2.90 15.95
C PHE A 217 -7.78 3.12 17.44
N GLY A 218 -7.03 2.22 18.08
CA GLY A 218 -6.56 2.38 19.45
C GLY A 218 -5.38 3.37 19.54
N GLY A 219 -4.57 3.27 20.59
CA GLY A 219 -3.38 4.11 20.70
C GLY A 219 -3.64 5.57 21.08
N ASN A 220 -2.57 6.37 21.04
CA ASN A 220 -2.63 7.82 21.22
C ASN A 220 -2.15 8.44 19.92
N ASP A 221 -3.09 8.78 19.03
CA ASP A 221 -2.74 9.14 17.66
C ASP A 221 -2.51 10.63 17.48
N ILE A 222 -1.78 10.97 16.42
CA ILE A 222 -1.58 12.35 15.96
C ILE A 222 -2.12 12.46 14.54
N PHE A 223 -3.12 13.31 14.35
CA PHE A 223 -3.63 13.69 13.03
C PHE A 223 -2.99 15.01 12.59
N VAL A 224 -2.23 15.00 11.50
CA VAL A 224 -1.41 16.11 11.03
C VAL A 224 -2.12 16.91 9.95
N PHE A 225 -2.06 18.23 10.07
CA PHE A 225 -2.53 19.18 9.07
C PHE A 225 -1.39 20.14 8.71
N ASP A 226 -0.72 19.86 7.59
CA ASP A 226 0.43 20.62 7.08
C ASP A 226 0.30 21.06 5.61
N SER A 227 -0.89 20.87 5.02
CA SER A 227 -1.20 21.21 3.63
C SER A 227 -2.11 22.43 3.52
N ALA A 228 -2.21 23.00 2.31
CA ALA A 228 -2.99 24.20 2.05
C ALA A 228 -4.50 23.99 2.31
N LEU A 229 -5.09 24.85 3.14
CA LEU A 229 -6.51 24.79 3.47
C LEU A 229 -7.40 25.13 2.26
N GLY A 230 -8.57 24.50 2.17
CA GLY A 230 -9.56 24.85 1.15
C GLY A 230 -10.75 23.90 1.09
N LYS A 231 -11.78 24.26 0.32
CA LYS A 231 -13.02 23.47 0.20
C LYS A 231 -12.82 22.05 -0.35
N GLY A 232 -11.71 21.80 -1.05
CA GLY A 232 -11.33 20.48 -1.57
C GLY A 232 -10.38 19.70 -0.66
N ASN A 233 -9.99 20.28 0.48
CA ASN A 233 -9.07 19.72 1.45
C ASN A 233 -9.69 19.82 2.85
N VAL A 234 -10.71 18.99 3.08
CA VAL A 234 -11.46 18.93 4.34
C VAL A 234 -11.55 17.48 4.77
N ASP A 235 -10.73 17.12 5.75
CA ASP A 235 -10.62 15.73 6.18
C ASP A 235 -11.75 15.33 7.11
N LYS A 236 -11.95 14.03 7.21
CA LYS A 236 -12.80 13.42 8.20
C LYS A 236 -11.99 12.47 9.07
N ILE A 237 -11.80 12.85 10.33
CA ILE A 237 -11.26 11.93 11.34
C ILE A 237 -12.42 11.15 11.92
N VAL A 238 -12.41 9.83 11.71
CA VAL A 238 -13.59 8.98 11.90
C VAL A 238 -13.79 8.57 13.36
N ASP A 239 -12.71 8.41 14.11
CA ASP A 239 -12.70 7.79 15.45
C ASP A 239 -11.93 8.59 16.51
N PHE A 240 -11.71 9.88 16.29
CA PHE A 240 -10.96 10.75 17.19
C PHE A 240 -11.38 10.58 18.66
N ASN A 241 -10.43 10.18 19.50
CA ASN A 241 -10.57 10.03 20.93
C ASN A 241 -10.02 11.26 21.65
N ALA A 242 -10.92 12.15 22.10
CA ALA A 242 -10.56 13.41 22.75
C ALA A 242 -9.71 13.28 24.03
N SER A 243 -9.62 12.08 24.63
CA SER A 243 -8.79 11.83 25.82
C SER A 243 -7.37 11.35 25.51
N GLN A 244 -7.12 10.90 24.28
CA GLN A 244 -5.86 10.26 23.87
C GLN A 244 -5.20 11.00 22.70
N ASP A 245 -5.98 11.27 21.66
CA ASP A 245 -5.46 11.74 20.38
C ASP A 245 -5.14 13.23 20.40
N LYS A 246 -4.29 13.63 19.45
CA LYS A 246 -3.90 15.01 19.20
C LYS A 246 -4.09 15.38 17.74
N ILE A 247 -4.31 16.66 17.54
CA ILE A 247 -4.30 17.31 16.23
C ILE A 247 -3.06 18.18 16.17
N HIS A 248 -2.24 17.93 15.17
CA HIS A 248 -1.02 18.67 14.89
C HIS A 248 -1.29 19.68 13.77
N LEU A 249 -1.02 20.95 14.05
CA LEU A 249 -1.18 22.05 13.11
C LEU A 249 0.19 22.61 12.72
N GLU A 250 0.50 22.71 11.43
CA GLU A 250 1.74 23.35 10.97
C GLU A 250 1.60 24.88 10.95
N ASN A 251 2.50 25.62 11.60
CA ASN A 251 2.40 27.08 11.74
C ASN A 251 2.40 27.82 10.39
N ALA A 252 3.03 27.24 9.37
CA ALA A 252 3.10 27.82 8.03
C ALA A 252 1.71 27.84 7.35
N ILE A 253 0.84 26.90 7.72
CA ILE A 253 -0.55 26.81 7.26
C ILE A 253 -1.48 27.59 8.19
N PHE A 254 -1.32 27.40 9.50
CA PHE A 254 -2.15 28.02 10.54
C PHE A 254 -1.48 29.29 11.08
N ALA A 255 -1.21 30.23 10.17
CA ALA A 255 -0.46 31.45 10.45
C ALA A 255 -1.08 32.28 11.60
N GLY A 256 -0.26 32.73 12.55
CA GLY A 256 -0.71 33.47 13.73
C GLY A 256 -0.77 32.63 15.00
N LEU A 257 -0.81 31.30 14.87
CA LEU A 257 -0.62 30.40 16.01
C LEU A 257 0.86 30.35 16.43
N SER A 258 1.09 30.29 17.74
CA SER A 258 2.43 30.11 18.30
C SER A 258 2.78 28.62 18.39
N ALA A 259 4.01 28.26 18.05
CA ALA A 259 4.52 26.90 18.19
C ALA A 259 4.44 26.41 19.66
N GLY A 260 4.17 25.12 19.83
CA GLY A 260 3.95 24.47 21.12
C GLY A 260 2.48 24.10 21.36
N ALA A 261 2.09 23.97 22.62
CA ALA A 261 0.70 23.68 22.98
C ALA A 261 -0.21 24.85 22.56
N LEU A 262 -1.37 24.53 21.98
CA LEU A 262 -2.34 25.56 21.64
C LEU A 262 -2.83 26.24 22.93
N THR A 263 -2.85 27.58 22.94
CA THR A 263 -3.31 28.33 24.12
C THR A 263 -4.83 28.26 24.22
N ALA A 264 -5.37 28.34 25.44
CA ALA A 264 -6.82 28.36 25.65
C ALA A 264 -7.51 29.57 24.97
N ALA A 265 -6.80 30.69 24.80
CA ALA A 265 -7.31 31.87 24.10
C ALA A 265 -7.36 31.68 22.57
N ALA A 266 -6.60 30.72 22.02
CA ALA A 266 -6.60 30.43 20.59
C ALA A 266 -7.69 29.46 20.15
N PHE A 267 -8.49 28.94 21.08
CA PHE A 267 -9.48 27.90 20.84
C PHE A 267 -10.86 28.31 21.34
N PHE A 268 -11.85 28.16 20.47
CA PHE A 268 -13.25 28.37 20.82
C PHE A 268 -14.14 27.22 20.40
N ALA A 269 -14.95 26.71 21.33
CA ALA A 269 -16.00 25.74 21.05
C ALA A 269 -17.30 26.49 20.73
N GLY A 270 -17.63 26.60 19.45
CA GLY A 270 -18.80 27.33 18.96
C GLY A 270 -18.95 27.25 17.44
N THR A 271 -19.79 28.12 16.88
CA THR A 271 -20.06 28.15 15.43
C THR A 271 -19.14 29.10 14.65
N ALA A 272 -18.54 30.07 15.34
CA ALA A 272 -17.62 31.07 14.82
C ALA A 272 -16.72 31.60 15.96
N ALA A 273 -15.63 32.29 15.62
CA ALA A 273 -14.76 32.97 16.59
C ALA A 273 -15.57 33.90 17.50
N HIS A 274 -15.26 33.89 18.80
CA HIS A 274 -15.91 34.73 19.79
C HIS A 274 -15.16 36.05 20.00
N ASP A 275 -13.84 36.02 19.95
CA ASP A 275 -12.98 37.20 19.98
C ASP A 275 -11.74 37.04 19.11
N SER A 276 -10.99 38.14 18.93
CA SER A 276 -9.83 38.24 18.03
C SER A 276 -8.68 37.27 18.31
N SER A 277 -8.71 36.52 19.42
CA SER A 277 -7.69 35.49 19.67
C SER A 277 -8.12 34.10 19.22
N ASP A 278 -9.41 33.86 18.95
CA ASP A 278 -9.92 32.54 18.58
C ASP A 278 -9.56 32.18 17.14
N HIS A 279 -8.52 31.35 16.99
CA HIS A 279 -8.05 30.92 15.68
C HIS A 279 -8.52 29.51 15.32
N ILE A 280 -8.78 28.64 16.31
CA ILE A 280 -9.30 27.28 16.10
C ILE A 280 -10.71 27.18 16.66
N ILE A 281 -11.67 26.96 15.75
CA ILE A 281 -13.09 26.94 16.07
C ILE A 281 -13.60 25.51 15.93
N TYR A 282 -14.22 24.98 16.98
CA TYR A 282 -14.85 23.66 16.98
C TYR A 282 -16.37 23.76 17.16
N ASN A 283 -17.12 23.33 16.15
CA ASN A 283 -18.58 23.22 16.25
C ASN A 283 -18.96 21.81 16.72
N SER A 284 -19.26 21.66 18.01
CA SER A 284 -19.61 20.36 18.60
C SER A 284 -20.90 19.74 18.05
N SER A 285 -21.79 20.52 17.42
CA SER A 285 -23.03 20.00 16.86
C SER A 285 -22.82 19.32 15.51
N THR A 286 -21.80 19.73 14.76
CA THR A 286 -21.48 19.19 13.43
C THR A 286 -20.17 18.41 13.39
N GLY A 287 -19.30 18.59 14.39
CA GLY A 287 -17.94 18.08 14.42
C GLY A 287 -16.94 18.92 13.61
N ALA A 288 -17.35 20.05 13.03
CA ALA A 288 -16.49 20.85 12.16
C ALA A 288 -15.36 21.53 12.94
N LEU A 289 -14.14 21.42 12.41
CA LEU A 289 -12.96 22.19 12.83
C LEU A 289 -12.63 23.21 11.76
N SER A 290 -12.57 24.48 12.17
CA SER A 290 -12.27 25.59 11.27
C SER A 290 -11.12 26.43 11.80
N PHE A 291 -10.34 26.97 10.87
CA PHE A 291 -9.33 27.97 11.14
C PHE A 291 -9.86 29.35 10.79
N ASP A 292 -9.76 30.29 11.74
CA ASP A 292 -10.02 31.70 11.52
C ASP A 292 -8.68 32.45 11.54
N SER A 293 -8.26 32.96 10.38
CA SER A 293 -6.94 33.56 10.23
C SER A 293 -6.81 34.93 10.88
N ASP A 294 -7.90 35.70 11.01
CA ASP A 294 -7.86 37.02 11.64
C ASP A 294 -8.44 37.04 13.05
N GLY A 295 -9.06 35.92 13.46
CA GLY A 295 -9.67 35.73 14.78
C GLY A 295 -10.93 36.57 14.98
N ILE A 296 -11.34 37.40 14.03
CA ILE A 296 -12.51 38.25 14.17
C ILE A 296 -13.64 37.52 13.46
N GLY A 297 -14.75 37.25 14.17
CA GLY A 297 -15.95 36.56 13.66
C GLY A 297 -16.67 37.22 12.46
N GLY A 298 -16.01 38.09 11.70
CA GLY A 298 -16.40 38.64 10.40
C GLY A 298 -15.63 38.07 9.19
N ALA A 299 -14.46 37.42 9.35
CA ALA A 299 -13.84 36.69 8.23
C ALA A 299 -14.46 35.30 8.05
N ALA A 300 -14.39 34.78 6.82
CA ALA A 300 -14.85 33.42 6.54
C ALA A 300 -13.82 32.42 7.09
N GLN A 301 -14.13 31.82 8.24
CA GLN A 301 -13.37 30.67 8.74
C GLN A 301 -13.27 29.57 7.67
N ILE A 302 -12.10 28.93 7.57
CA ILE A 302 -11.85 27.85 6.62
C ILE A 302 -11.95 26.54 7.38
N GLN A 303 -12.97 25.73 7.07
CA GLN A 303 -13.05 24.38 7.60
C GLN A 303 -11.92 23.54 7.01
N PHE A 304 -11.21 22.80 7.87
CA PHE A 304 -10.11 21.92 7.47
C PHE A 304 -10.34 20.47 7.88
N ALA A 305 -11.20 20.22 8.86
CA ALA A 305 -11.54 18.86 9.27
C ALA A 305 -12.97 18.74 9.81
N THR A 306 -13.43 17.50 9.90
CA THR A 306 -14.67 17.09 10.57
C THR A 306 -14.39 15.89 11.47
N LEU A 307 -14.84 15.98 12.71
CA LEU A 307 -14.84 14.88 13.67
C LEU A 307 -16.26 14.32 13.85
N SER A 308 -16.38 13.27 14.67
CA SER A 308 -17.69 12.88 15.20
C SER A 308 -18.32 14.02 16.02
N PRO A 309 -19.63 14.34 15.83
CA PRO A 309 -20.32 15.33 16.64
C PRO A 309 -20.35 14.95 18.13
N GLY A 310 -20.41 15.95 19.01
CA GLY A 310 -20.59 15.78 20.45
C GLY A 310 -19.32 15.52 21.25
N LEU A 311 -18.13 15.55 20.63
CA LEU A 311 -16.87 15.46 21.35
C LEU A 311 -16.66 16.70 22.22
N SER A 312 -16.01 16.52 23.38
CA SER A 312 -15.62 17.62 24.28
C SER A 312 -14.16 17.97 24.06
N LEU A 313 -13.89 18.84 23.08
CA LEU A 313 -12.54 19.31 22.78
C LEU A 313 -12.15 20.51 23.63
N THR A 314 -10.85 20.63 23.85
CA THR A 314 -10.21 21.82 24.44
C THR A 314 -8.94 22.15 23.64
N ALA A 315 -8.32 23.29 23.92
CA ALA A 315 -7.02 23.63 23.34
C ALA A 315 -5.95 22.53 23.56
N SER A 316 -6.06 21.73 24.62
CA SER A 316 -5.13 20.62 24.89
C SER A 316 -5.19 19.49 23.85
N SER A 317 -6.23 19.42 23.02
CA SER A 317 -6.33 18.48 21.90
C SER A 317 -5.41 18.86 20.73
N PHE A 318 -4.78 20.03 20.76
CA PHE A 318 -4.00 20.59 19.66
C PHE A 318 -2.59 20.95 20.07
N PHE A 319 -1.66 20.86 19.13
CA PHE A 319 -0.34 21.50 19.21
C PHE A 319 0.11 22.00 17.85
N VAL A 320 1.08 22.90 17.85
CA VAL A 320 1.57 23.61 16.68
C VAL A 320 3.07 23.40 16.55
N THR A 321 3.58 23.13 15.35
CA THR A 321 5.03 23.17 15.06
C THR A 321 5.38 24.30 14.14
#